data_AF-A0A2N3L196-F1
#
_entry.id   AF-A0A2N3L196-F1
#
_cell.length_a   1.000
_cell.length_b   1.000
_cell.length_c   1.000
_cell.angle_alpha   90.00
_cell.angle_beta   90.00
_cell.angle_gamma   90.00
#
_symmetry.space_group_name_H-M   'P 1'
#
loop_
_entity.id
_entity.type
_entity.pdbx_description
1 polymer ?
#
loop_
_entity_poly.entity_id
_entity_poly.type
_entity_poly.pdbx_seq_one_letter_code
_entity_poly.pdbx_strand_id
1 'polypeptide(L)'
;MSGPSLIKNVKRLQNLIAERLSWRLSGLSMAALAGLVLLCSVLPNGAQAQNAKLTANPDSGAIPVFTDKYPQSEFCADPDQAAPCSVAPVDVPEFDASFIYRFLAYEAQRPFDRFSWQSFVAVTSSDPTGNGLARWETYPTRRDLFSEVAMPNPACRDGLPDGALLLASHVQSSGDILVDQAGNFILYETRINPVAANYIRQNGLDHESGRLEFANAGQPVDFPMGHGPNTRVSNTGSFAKGVIKTASASDSADAVVADAAVDARKNSVMGAQLLKFAWRILPDGLSGDRYFTRAARIALDGDVTLDGKPACLDVTVGLVGMHLVERVTSGNGDRWIWSSFEHVGTVPLAANARRPNSIITDTPFADGCLAPDPVGLQTPTDGFLFYGGRTGAGGQANQSIQADLRWDDHAPYARTASGGTVVPPDIVRCWRLFSGTAEANFVWQTKLEGTVWANYMLLGTQWIGNPGGAPFGVGEVPRFLTNSALESFIQHHSDATCLGCHVNAVTDAGQTANFTFLLDPAR
;
A
#
# COMPACT_ATOMS: atom_id res chain seq x y z
N MET A 1 74.84 16.00 9.66
CA MET A 1 73.51 16.27 9.09
C MET A 1 72.51 15.54 9.96
N SER A 2 71.75 16.33 10.69
CA SER A 2 71.26 16.01 12.04
C SER A 2 69.74 16.13 12.06
N GLY A 3 69.03 15.11 12.54
CA GLY A 3 67.76 15.31 13.25
C GLY A 3 68.04 15.70 14.72
N PRO A 4 67.04 16.00 15.58
CA PRO A 4 65.62 15.59 15.51
C PRO A 4 64.56 16.66 15.94
N SER A 5 63.28 16.25 15.88
CA SER A 5 62.02 16.71 16.55
C SER A 5 62.06 17.75 17.70
N LEU A 6 61.11 18.73 17.70
CA LEU A 6 60.08 18.98 18.75
C LEU A 6 59.37 20.37 18.66
N ILE A 7 58.02 20.35 18.65
CA ILE A 7 57.03 21.14 19.44
C ILE A 7 57.26 22.65 19.72
N LYS A 8 56.32 23.51 19.27
CA LYS A 8 55.87 24.82 19.87
C LYS A 8 54.74 25.43 19.03
N ASN A 9 53.47 25.41 19.43
CA ASN A 9 52.67 26.50 20.03
C ASN A 9 51.22 26.16 19.61
N VAL A 10 50.16 26.10 20.42
CA VAL A 10 49.53 27.18 21.21
C VAL A 10 48.56 26.51 22.19
N LYS A 11 48.77 26.69 23.51
CA LYS A 11 47.75 26.55 24.56
C LYS A 11 48.11 27.52 25.71
N ARG A 12 47.07 28.17 26.25
CA ARG A 12 47.01 29.08 27.41
C ARG A 12 47.36 30.56 27.21
N LEU A 13 46.33 31.39 27.24
CA LEU A 13 46.18 32.35 28.34
C LEU A 13 44.68 32.57 28.63
N GLN A 14 44.21 31.96 29.72
CA GLN A 14 42.97 32.31 30.42
C GLN A 14 43.27 33.45 31.40
N ASN A 15 42.23 34.21 31.72
CA ASN A 15 42.08 35.14 32.85
C ASN A 15 42.80 36.49 32.75
N LEU A 16 41.99 37.54 32.54
CA LEU A 16 41.96 38.78 33.34
C LEU A 16 40.94 39.74 32.70
N ILE A 17 39.85 40.01 33.40
CA ILE A 17 39.26 41.34 33.66
C ILE A 17 38.01 41.09 34.51
N ALA A 18 38.19 41.21 35.81
CA ALA A 18 37.14 41.41 36.80
C ALA A 18 37.55 42.63 37.63
N GLU A 19 36.55 43.33 38.15
CA GLU A 19 36.58 44.49 39.05
C GLU A 19 36.65 45.89 38.40
N ARG A 20 35.49 46.57 38.39
CA ARG A 20 35.24 47.80 39.19
C ARG A 20 33.90 48.43 38.76
N LEU A 21 32.87 48.35 39.60
CA LEU A 21 32.18 49.51 40.22
C LEU A 21 30.96 49.04 41.02
N SER A 22 30.91 49.42 42.29
CA SER A 22 29.82 49.16 43.22
C SER A 22 29.36 50.45 43.89
N TRP A 23 28.18 50.99 43.59
CA TRP A 23 27.48 51.97 44.45
C TRP A 23 25.95 51.78 44.39
N ARG A 24 25.43 51.14 45.45
CA ARG A 24 24.22 51.41 46.28
C ARG A 24 22.86 51.85 45.68
N LEU A 25 21.87 51.01 46.03
CA LEU A 25 20.57 51.27 46.71
C LEU A 25 19.25 51.41 45.91
N SER A 26 18.41 50.38 46.17
CA SER A 26 16.96 50.38 46.50
C SER A 26 15.90 50.58 45.41
N GLY A 27 15.08 49.51 45.24
CA GLY A 27 13.63 49.63 45.25
C GLY A 27 12.87 48.97 44.09
N LEU A 28 12.01 48.01 44.44
CA LEU A 28 10.80 47.54 43.73
C LEU A 28 10.93 46.34 42.76
N SER A 29 10.63 45.17 43.35
CA SER A 29 9.62 44.18 42.93
C SER A 29 9.54 43.68 41.48
N MET A 30 9.88 42.40 41.33
CA MET A 30 9.33 41.38 40.42
C MET A 30 8.29 41.83 39.38
N ALA A 31 8.66 41.81 38.11
CA ALA A 31 8.07 40.96 37.06
C ALA A 31 8.61 41.36 35.68
N ALA A 32 8.77 40.37 34.80
CA ALA A 32 9.12 40.49 33.38
C ALA A 32 10.60 40.67 33.04
N LEU A 33 11.28 39.57 32.68
CA LEU A 33 11.69 39.28 31.29
C LEU A 33 12.53 37.99 31.23
N ALA A 34 12.37 37.27 30.13
CA ALA A 34 13.31 36.33 29.53
C ALA A 34 13.50 34.95 30.20
N GLY A 35 12.65 34.00 29.82
CA GLY A 35 12.96 32.57 29.82
C GLY A 35 12.80 32.01 28.40
N LEU A 36 13.78 32.23 27.54
CA LEU A 36 13.87 31.57 26.23
C LEU A 36 14.34 30.13 26.49
N VAL A 37 13.40 29.22 26.76
CA VAL A 37 13.69 27.78 26.78
C VAL A 37 13.88 27.36 25.32
N LEU A 38 15.14 27.15 24.94
CA LEU A 38 15.51 26.47 23.72
C LEU A 38 15.06 25.00 23.88
N LEU A 39 13.80 24.71 23.52
CA LEU A 39 13.37 23.34 23.25
C LEU A 39 14.11 22.90 21.98
N CYS A 40 15.28 22.29 22.15
CA CYS A 40 15.78 21.33 21.18
C CYS A 40 14.83 20.12 21.23
N SER A 41 13.74 20.18 20.47
CA SER A 41 12.99 19.01 20.06
C SER A 41 13.93 18.11 19.26
N VAL A 42 14.49 17.11 19.93
CA VAL A 42 15.10 15.96 19.28
C VAL A 42 13.95 15.26 18.55
N LEU A 43 13.84 15.51 17.24
CA LEU A 43 12.92 14.76 16.40
C LEU A 43 13.36 13.29 16.46
N PRO A 44 12.45 12.35 16.77
CA PRO A 44 12.78 10.94 16.58
C PRO A 44 13.13 10.74 15.11
N ASN A 45 14.23 10.05 14.83
CA ASN A 45 14.66 9.64 13.49
C ASN A 45 13.69 8.59 12.92
N GLY A 46 12.44 8.98 12.69
CA GLY A 46 11.48 8.25 11.89
C GLY A 46 11.88 8.35 10.42
N ALA A 47 11.70 7.26 9.68
CA ALA A 47 11.95 7.24 8.25
C ALA A 47 11.08 8.29 7.56
N GLN A 48 11.73 9.36 7.10
CA GLN A 48 11.08 10.47 6.46
C GLN A 48 10.47 10.04 5.12
N ALA A 49 9.31 10.60 4.77
CA ALA A 49 8.70 10.40 3.44
C ALA A 49 9.73 10.63 2.33
N GLN A 50 9.55 9.96 1.18
CA GLN A 50 10.46 10.02 0.01
C GLN A 50 10.77 11.46 -0.48
N ASN A 51 10.05 12.46 0.02
CA ASN A 51 10.26 13.88 -0.24
C ASN A 51 10.24 14.79 1.03
N ALA A 52 10.62 14.33 2.22
CA ALA A 52 10.51 15.14 3.44
C ALA A 52 11.40 16.39 3.50
N LYS A 53 12.26 16.59 2.50
CA LYS A 53 12.99 17.85 2.26
C LYS A 53 12.16 18.90 1.51
N LEU A 54 10.94 18.58 1.08
CA LEU A 54 9.99 19.57 0.56
C LEU A 54 9.54 20.46 1.72
N THR A 55 10.02 21.70 1.71
CA THR A 55 9.63 22.72 2.68
C THR A 55 8.58 23.64 2.07
N ALA A 56 7.55 23.99 2.84
CA ALA A 56 6.57 25.00 2.48
C ALA A 56 7.15 26.42 2.68
N ASN A 57 8.35 26.70 2.14
CA ASN A 57 9.01 27.99 2.29
C ASN A 57 9.03 28.77 0.95
N PRO A 58 8.18 29.79 0.77
CA PRO A 58 8.16 30.64 -0.42
C PRO A 58 9.44 31.47 -0.63
N ASP A 59 10.23 31.70 0.43
CA ASP A 59 11.33 32.67 0.43
C ASP A 59 12.64 32.11 -0.14
N SER A 60 12.71 30.81 -0.47
CA SER A 60 13.92 30.19 -1.03
C SER A 60 13.94 30.13 -2.57
N GLY A 61 12.98 30.77 -3.26
CA GLY A 61 12.84 30.67 -4.72
C GLY A 61 12.48 29.27 -5.23
N ALA A 62 12.17 28.34 -4.30
CA ALA A 62 11.58 27.05 -4.61
C ALA A 62 10.06 27.25 -4.73
N ILE A 63 9.42 26.60 -5.70
CA ILE A 63 7.95 26.57 -5.80
C ILE A 63 7.43 26.02 -4.46
N PRO A 64 6.67 26.79 -3.65
CA PRO A 64 6.07 26.24 -2.44
C PRO A 64 5.08 25.15 -2.89
N VAL A 65 5.38 23.89 -2.59
CA VAL A 65 4.58 22.76 -3.11
C VAL A 65 3.26 22.61 -2.34
N PHE A 66 3.16 23.15 -1.11
CA PHE A 66 2.04 22.88 -0.21
C PHE A 66 1.42 24.20 0.31
N THR A 67 0.68 24.91 -0.54
CA THR A 67 -0.07 26.11 -0.14
C THR A 67 -1.49 25.82 0.33
N ASP A 68 -1.93 24.57 0.15
CA ASP A 68 -3.29 24.15 0.40
C ASP A 68 -3.57 23.96 1.90
N LYS A 69 -4.76 24.40 2.32
CA LYS A 69 -5.26 24.14 3.67
C LYS A 69 -6.04 22.83 3.65
N TYR A 70 -5.63 21.89 4.51
CA TYR A 70 -6.35 20.64 4.74
C TYR A 70 -7.33 20.82 5.90
N PRO A 71 -8.65 20.91 5.65
CA PRO A 71 -9.64 20.96 6.72
C PRO A 71 -9.60 19.67 7.54
N GLN A 72 -9.85 19.77 8.84
CA GLN A 72 -9.76 18.61 9.73
C GLN A 72 -10.76 17.50 9.39
N SER A 73 -11.89 17.83 8.75
CA SER A 73 -12.88 16.89 8.27
C SER A 73 -12.39 15.99 7.13
N GLU A 74 -11.26 16.29 6.48
CA GLU A 74 -10.70 15.42 5.42
C GLU A 74 -10.07 14.14 5.98
N PHE A 75 -9.78 14.07 7.28
CA PHE A 75 -9.13 12.89 7.87
C PHE A 75 -10.11 11.75 8.20
N CYS A 76 -11.41 11.96 8.03
CA CYS A 76 -12.44 10.94 8.20
C CYS A 76 -13.45 11.00 7.07
N ALA A 77 -14.01 9.84 6.67
CA ALA A 77 -15.12 9.82 5.73
C ALA A 77 -16.43 10.38 6.33
N ASP A 78 -16.55 10.40 7.67
CA ASP A 78 -17.59 11.13 8.39
C ASP A 78 -17.17 12.60 8.58
N PRO A 79 -17.83 13.56 7.92
CA PRO A 79 -17.43 14.96 7.95
C PRO A 79 -17.55 15.62 9.33
N ASP A 80 -18.29 14.99 10.25
CA ASP A 80 -18.44 15.47 11.63
C ASP A 80 -17.24 15.12 12.51
N GLN A 81 -16.30 14.31 12.00
CA GLN A 81 -15.09 13.89 12.71
C GLN A 81 -13.85 14.60 12.16
N ALA A 82 -13.03 15.11 13.07
CA ALA A 82 -11.85 15.92 12.77
C ALA A 82 -10.52 15.14 12.91
N ALA A 83 -10.56 13.81 12.89
CA ALA A 83 -9.43 12.92 13.11
C ALA A 83 -9.54 11.65 12.26
N PRO A 84 -8.43 10.94 11.99
CA PRO A 84 -8.47 9.59 11.43
C PRO A 84 -9.47 8.69 12.16
N CYS A 85 -10.31 7.98 11.43
CA CYS A 85 -11.46 7.27 11.98
C CYS A 85 -11.68 5.90 11.31
N SER A 86 -12.57 5.10 11.89
CA SER A 86 -12.95 3.77 11.36
C SER A 86 -14.05 3.80 10.29
N VAL A 87 -14.53 4.98 9.90
CA VAL A 87 -15.57 5.12 8.87
C VAL A 87 -14.91 5.07 7.50
N ALA A 88 -15.24 4.03 6.74
CA ALA A 88 -14.72 3.86 5.39
C ALA A 88 -15.46 4.79 4.41
N PRO A 89 -14.75 5.44 3.46
CA PRO A 89 -15.41 6.17 2.40
C PRO A 89 -16.06 5.19 1.43
N VAL A 90 -17.23 5.56 0.90
CA VAL A 90 -18.03 4.73 -0.01
C VAL A 90 -18.03 5.24 -1.44
N ASP A 91 -17.57 6.47 -1.65
CA ASP A 91 -17.61 7.16 -2.94
C ASP A 91 -16.65 8.36 -2.96
N VAL A 92 -16.41 8.93 -4.15
CA VAL A 92 -15.64 10.17 -4.35
C VAL A 92 -16.55 11.23 -4.99
N PRO A 93 -17.45 11.86 -4.21
CA PRO A 93 -18.57 12.65 -4.76
C PRO A 93 -18.11 13.93 -5.48
N GLU A 94 -16.91 14.43 -5.22
CA GLU A 94 -16.33 15.57 -5.93
C GLU A 94 -16.00 15.25 -7.39
N PHE A 95 -15.97 13.97 -7.76
CA PHE A 95 -15.62 13.51 -9.09
C PHE A 95 -16.87 12.99 -9.82
N ASP A 96 -17.59 13.85 -10.54
CA ASP A 96 -18.72 13.41 -11.37
C ASP A 96 -18.24 12.88 -12.73
N ALA A 97 -18.99 11.90 -13.28
CA ALA A 97 -18.81 11.26 -14.58
C ALA A 97 -18.72 12.22 -15.78
N SER A 98 -19.04 13.49 -15.59
CA SER A 98 -19.16 14.51 -16.63
C SER A 98 -17.81 15.14 -17.05
N PHE A 99 -16.72 14.92 -16.32
CA PHE A 99 -15.41 15.48 -16.64
C PHE A 99 -14.37 14.41 -17.06
N ILE A 100 -13.82 14.57 -18.27
CA ILE A 100 -12.72 13.76 -18.81
C ILE A 100 -11.40 14.51 -18.55
N TYR A 101 -10.46 13.90 -17.82
CA TYR A 101 -9.17 14.51 -17.50
C TYR A 101 -8.03 13.78 -18.20
N ARG A 102 -7.52 14.38 -19.27
CA ARG A 102 -6.42 13.83 -20.09
C ARG A 102 -5.07 13.78 -19.38
N PHE A 103 -4.90 14.53 -18.29
CA PHE A 103 -3.65 14.60 -17.55
C PHE A 103 -3.92 14.64 -16.05
N LEU A 104 -3.01 14.03 -15.28
CA LEU A 104 -3.01 14.09 -13.84
C LEU A 104 -2.73 15.53 -13.38
N ALA A 105 -3.80 16.20 -12.95
CA ALA A 105 -3.72 17.47 -12.25
C ALA A 105 -3.79 17.22 -10.75
N TYR A 106 -3.19 18.13 -9.99
CA TYR A 106 -3.18 18.05 -8.53
C TYR A 106 -4.59 17.99 -7.95
N GLU A 107 -5.46 18.87 -8.42
CA GLU A 107 -6.84 19.03 -7.96
C GLU A 107 -7.70 17.81 -8.31
N ALA A 108 -7.41 17.16 -9.45
CA ALA A 108 -8.12 15.95 -9.87
C ALA A 108 -7.70 14.72 -9.05
N GLN A 109 -6.45 14.65 -8.62
CA GLN A 109 -5.93 13.48 -7.88
C GLN A 109 -6.24 13.53 -6.39
N ARG A 110 -6.30 14.73 -5.79
CA ARG A 110 -6.46 14.91 -4.35
C ARG A 110 -7.69 14.18 -3.75
N PRO A 111 -8.90 14.22 -4.36
CA PRO A 111 -10.05 13.48 -3.83
C PRO A 111 -9.82 11.96 -3.77
N PHE A 112 -9.14 11.40 -4.77
CA PHE A 112 -8.80 9.98 -4.81
C PHE A 112 -7.72 9.62 -3.79
N ASP A 113 -6.69 10.44 -3.62
CA ASP A 113 -5.66 10.20 -2.59
C ASP A 113 -6.23 10.32 -1.17
N ARG A 114 -7.19 11.23 -0.96
CA ARG A 114 -7.95 11.33 0.30
C ARG A 114 -8.81 10.08 0.52
N PHE A 115 -9.54 9.62 -0.50
CA PHE A 115 -10.30 8.36 -0.44
C PHE A 115 -9.38 7.20 -0.04
N SER A 116 -8.24 7.04 -0.71
CA SER A 116 -7.27 5.99 -0.42
C SER A 116 -6.79 5.99 1.02
N TRP A 117 -6.42 7.16 1.56
CA TRP A 117 -5.97 7.28 2.94
C TRP A 117 -7.09 7.01 3.95
N GLN A 118 -8.30 7.52 3.71
CA GLN A 118 -9.47 7.23 4.54
C GLN A 118 -9.78 5.72 4.53
N SER A 119 -9.77 5.08 3.36
CA SER A 119 -9.98 3.63 3.22
C SER A 119 -8.90 2.82 3.93
N PHE A 120 -7.63 3.21 3.80
CA PHE A 120 -6.52 2.55 4.49
C PHE A 120 -6.66 2.62 6.01
N VAL A 121 -6.91 3.81 6.56
CA VAL A 121 -7.12 3.97 8.01
C VAL A 121 -8.36 3.18 8.47
N ALA A 122 -9.48 3.30 7.75
CA ALA A 122 -10.71 2.65 8.15
C ALA A 122 -10.59 1.12 8.13
N VAL A 123 -9.98 0.55 7.09
CA VAL A 123 -9.86 -0.91 6.96
C VAL A 123 -8.86 -1.50 7.96
N THR A 124 -7.82 -0.74 8.31
CA THR A 124 -6.78 -1.17 9.27
C THR A 124 -7.12 -0.84 10.72
N SER A 125 -8.13 -0.01 10.96
CA SER A 125 -8.65 0.27 12.30
C SER A 125 -9.34 -0.94 12.91
N SER A 126 -9.25 -1.07 14.23
CA SER A 126 -9.97 -2.08 14.99
C SER A 126 -11.48 -1.95 14.81
N ASP A 127 -12.17 -3.07 14.63
CA ASP A 127 -13.62 -3.15 14.57
C ASP A 127 -14.24 -2.70 15.91
N PRO A 128 -14.99 -1.59 15.94
CA PRO A 128 -15.65 -1.10 17.16
C PRO A 128 -16.70 -2.08 17.72
N THR A 129 -17.19 -3.01 16.89
CA THR A 129 -18.20 -4.01 17.25
C THR A 129 -17.61 -5.37 17.60
N GLY A 130 -16.30 -5.56 17.39
CA GLY A 130 -15.58 -6.83 17.55
C GLY A 130 -14.47 -6.82 18.62
N ASN A 131 -13.78 -7.95 18.75
CA ASN A 131 -12.73 -8.25 19.74
C ASN A 131 -11.43 -7.41 19.63
N GLY A 132 -11.46 -6.24 18.99
CA GLY A 132 -10.29 -5.37 18.77
C GLY A 132 -9.45 -5.67 17.52
N LEU A 133 -9.84 -6.64 16.69
CA LEU A 133 -9.20 -6.97 15.41
C LEU A 133 -9.42 -5.87 14.37
N ALA A 134 -8.47 -5.67 13.46
CA ALA A 134 -8.66 -4.77 12.32
C ALA A 134 -9.76 -5.29 11.39
N ARG A 135 -10.51 -4.39 10.73
CA ARG A 135 -11.67 -4.77 9.91
C ARG A 135 -11.33 -5.82 8.84
N TRP A 136 -10.19 -5.69 8.16
CA TRP A 136 -9.76 -6.65 7.14
C TRP A 136 -9.54 -8.08 7.66
N GLU A 137 -9.31 -8.27 8.96
CA GLU A 137 -9.06 -9.60 9.54
C GLU A 137 -10.32 -10.47 9.51
N THR A 138 -11.50 -9.84 9.46
CA THR A 138 -12.79 -10.53 9.35
C THR A 138 -13.11 -10.95 7.91
N TYR A 139 -12.37 -10.44 6.93
CA TYR A 139 -12.65 -10.68 5.52
C TYR A 139 -12.17 -12.08 5.13
N PRO A 140 -12.98 -12.88 4.39
CA PRO A 140 -12.53 -14.16 3.88
C PRO A 140 -11.31 -14.00 2.96
N THR A 141 -10.41 -14.97 3.00
CA THR A 141 -9.32 -15.08 2.02
C THR A 141 -9.82 -15.66 0.70
N ARG A 142 -8.99 -15.60 -0.35
CA ARG A 142 -9.26 -16.33 -1.61
C ARG A 142 -9.53 -17.82 -1.35
N ARG A 143 -8.79 -18.45 -0.43
CA ARG A 143 -8.91 -19.88 -0.12
C ARG A 143 -10.15 -20.23 0.69
N ASP A 144 -10.67 -19.28 1.47
CA ASP A 144 -11.96 -19.45 2.16
C ASP A 144 -13.15 -19.30 1.20
N LEU A 145 -12.94 -18.63 0.07
CA LEU A 145 -14.00 -18.33 -0.90
C LEU A 145 -14.06 -19.35 -2.05
N PHE A 146 -12.91 -19.84 -2.53
CA PHE A 146 -12.82 -20.75 -3.66
C PHE A 146 -12.27 -22.10 -3.22
N SER A 147 -13.11 -23.13 -3.18
CA SER A 147 -12.70 -24.47 -2.75
C SER A 147 -11.65 -25.11 -3.66
N GLU A 148 -11.53 -24.63 -4.91
CA GLU A 148 -10.51 -25.11 -5.85
C GLU A 148 -9.10 -24.65 -5.46
N VAL A 149 -8.97 -23.61 -4.62
CA VAL A 149 -7.67 -23.11 -4.14
C VAL A 149 -7.36 -23.75 -2.79
N ALA A 150 -6.80 -24.97 -2.84
CA ALA A 150 -6.47 -25.73 -1.64
C ALA A 150 -5.46 -25.00 -0.74
N MET A 151 -5.57 -25.27 0.56
CA MET A 151 -4.58 -24.88 1.55
C MET A 151 -3.44 -25.91 1.55
N PRO A 152 -2.19 -25.53 1.26
CA PRO A 152 -1.05 -26.40 1.51
C PRO A 152 -1.02 -26.81 2.97
N ASN A 153 -0.69 -28.08 3.24
CA ASN A 153 -0.63 -28.66 4.58
C ASN A 153 -1.77 -28.19 5.51
N PRO A 154 -3.02 -28.64 5.31
CA PRO A 154 -4.18 -28.15 6.05
C PRO A 154 -4.10 -28.37 7.57
N ALA A 155 -3.26 -29.30 8.02
CA ALA A 155 -2.97 -29.53 9.45
C ALA A 155 -2.36 -28.30 10.14
N CYS A 156 -1.77 -27.36 9.40
CA CYS A 156 -1.27 -26.11 9.99
C CYS A 156 -2.37 -25.24 10.61
N ARG A 157 -3.64 -25.46 10.26
CA ARG A 157 -4.77 -24.77 10.90
C ARG A 157 -4.95 -25.20 12.35
N ASP A 158 -4.52 -26.41 12.71
CA ASP A 158 -4.74 -26.97 14.04
C ASP A 158 -3.95 -26.19 15.10
N GLY A 159 -4.66 -25.72 16.13
CA GLY A 159 -4.08 -24.95 17.23
C GLY A 159 -3.50 -23.60 16.81
N LEU A 160 -3.92 -23.03 15.67
CA LEU A 160 -3.57 -21.66 15.30
C LEU A 160 -4.17 -20.68 16.32
N PRO A 161 -3.36 -19.78 16.94
CA PRO A 161 -3.88 -18.82 17.90
C PRO A 161 -4.90 -17.85 17.28
N ASP A 162 -5.88 -17.41 18.07
CA ASP A 162 -6.84 -16.39 17.64
C ASP A 162 -6.11 -15.11 17.19
N GLY A 163 -6.50 -14.58 16.02
CA GLY A 163 -5.88 -13.41 15.41
C GLY A 163 -4.53 -13.66 14.72
N ALA A 164 -4.02 -14.90 14.71
CA ALA A 164 -2.86 -15.25 13.89
C ALA A 164 -3.26 -15.50 12.42
N LEU A 165 -2.36 -15.17 11.50
CA LEU A 165 -2.56 -15.38 10.07
C LEU A 165 -2.16 -16.81 9.67
N LEU A 166 -2.90 -17.41 8.73
CA LEU A 166 -2.50 -18.64 8.06
C LEU A 166 -2.08 -18.29 6.62
N LEU A 167 -0.77 -18.27 6.35
CA LEU A 167 -0.19 -17.81 5.10
C LEU A 167 0.35 -18.99 4.29
N ALA A 168 0.26 -18.93 2.95
CA ALA A 168 0.80 -19.99 2.09
C ALA A 168 1.21 -19.54 0.68
N SER A 169 1.14 -18.25 0.37
CA SER A 169 1.51 -17.73 -0.94
C SER A 169 2.79 -16.91 -0.81
N HIS A 170 3.79 -17.18 -1.65
CA HIS A 170 5.10 -16.49 -1.67
C HIS A 170 5.57 -16.14 -3.09
N VAL A 171 4.68 -16.28 -4.07
CA VAL A 171 4.92 -16.00 -5.49
C VAL A 171 4.11 -14.77 -5.88
N GLN A 172 4.75 -13.81 -6.56
CA GLN A 172 4.11 -12.62 -7.11
C GLN A 172 3.22 -12.97 -8.30
N SER A 173 2.34 -12.06 -8.71
CA SER A 173 1.47 -12.27 -9.87
C SER A 173 2.22 -12.40 -11.20
N SER A 174 3.51 -12.02 -11.25
CA SER A 174 4.40 -12.27 -12.38
C SER A 174 4.95 -13.70 -12.44
N GLY A 175 4.76 -14.49 -11.38
CA GLY A 175 5.38 -15.81 -11.21
C GLY A 175 6.76 -15.77 -10.52
N ASP A 176 7.28 -14.58 -10.22
CA ASP A 176 8.56 -14.41 -9.54
C ASP A 176 8.43 -14.54 -8.02
N ILE A 177 9.55 -14.89 -7.37
CA ILE A 177 9.67 -14.94 -5.91
C ILE A 177 10.53 -13.79 -5.42
N LEU A 178 10.02 -13.04 -4.44
CA LEU A 178 10.76 -11.97 -3.76
C LEU A 178 11.36 -12.49 -2.45
N VAL A 179 12.65 -12.23 -2.27
CA VAL A 179 13.41 -12.53 -1.05
C VAL A 179 13.96 -11.21 -0.49
N ASP A 180 13.78 -10.99 0.81
CA ASP A 180 14.27 -9.79 1.49
C ASP A 180 15.79 -9.80 1.72
N GLN A 181 16.36 -8.67 2.16
CA GLN A 181 17.79 -8.57 2.42
C GLN A 181 18.27 -9.46 3.60
N ALA A 182 17.36 -10.02 4.40
CA ALA A 182 17.65 -11.01 5.43
C ALA A 182 17.62 -12.45 4.90
N GLY A 183 17.25 -12.70 3.63
CA GLY A 183 17.18 -14.03 3.04
C GLY A 183 15.87 -14.76 3.31
N ASN A 184 14.79 -14.02 3.61
CA ASN A 184 13.47 -14.60 3.85
C ASN A 184 12.51 -14.28 2.70
N PHE A 185 11.61 -15.22 2.40
CA PHE A 185 10.54 -15.01 1.43
C PHE A 185 9.58 -13.91 1.89
N ILE A 186 9.04 -13.16 0.91
CA ILE A 186 7.87 -12.30 1.14
C ILE A 186 6.60 -13.10 0.88
N LEU A 187 5.66 -12.98 1.82
CA LEU A 187 4.39 -13.70 1.80
C LEU A 187 3.28 -12.80 1.31
N TYR A 188 2.29 -13.39 0.63
CA TYR A 188 1.17 -12.68 0.04
C TYR A 188 -0.16 -13.24 0.53
N GLU A 189 -1.14 -12.36 0.66
CA GLU A 189 -2.50 -12.74 1.02
C GLU A 189 -3.50 -11.82 0.31
N THR A 190 -4.64 -12.38 -0.09
CA THR A 190 -5.76 -11.62 -0.62
C THR A 190 -6.96 -11.75 0.30
N ARG A 191 -7.60 -10.63 0.64
CA ARG A 191 -8.81 -10.56 1.46
C ARG A 191 -9.94 -9.91 0.66
N ILE A 192 -11.15 -10.43 0.79
CA ILE A 192 -12.32 -10.03 0.01
C ILE A 192 -13.39 -9.53 0.98
N ASN A 193 -13.84 -8.28 0.85
CA ASN A 193 -14.84 -7.77 1.78
C ASN A 193 -16.17 -8.55 1.66
N PRO A 194 -17.04 -8.51 2.70
CA PRO A 194 -18.31 -9.22 2.68
C PRO A 194 -19.21 -8.87 1.48
N VAL A 195 -19.18 -7.63 0.99
CA VAL A 195 -19.96 -7.20 -0.19
C VAL A 195 -19.57 -8.00 -1.43
N ALA A 196 -18.27 -8.09 -1.72
CA ALA A 196 -17.76 -8.85 -2.86
C ALA A 196 -17.92 -10.36 -2.66
N ALA A 197 -17.66 -10.87 -1.46
CA ALA A 197 -17.79 -12.30 -1.15
C ALA A 197 -19.24 -12.78 -1.27
N ASN A 198 -20.21 -11.98 -0.83
CA ASN A 198 -21.63 -12.30 -0.95
C ASN A 198 -22.08 -12.28 -2.41
N TYR A 199 -21.63 -11.30 -3.20
CA TYR A 199 -21.90 -11.28 -4.64
C TYR A 199 -21.42 -12.57 -5.33
N ILE A 200 -20.21 -13.03 -5.01
CA ILE A 200 -19.64 -14.25 -5.57
C ILE A 200 -20.51 -15.48 -5.23
N ARG A 201 -20.81 -15.69 -3.95
CA ARG A 201 -21.61 -16.85 -3.50
C ARG A 201 -23.04 -16.85 -4.03
N GLN A 202 -23.71 -15.69 -4.01
CA GLN A 202 -25.11 -15.59 -4.46
C GLN A 202 -25.28 -15.87 -5.94
N ASN A 203 -24.24 -15.63 -6.74
CA ASN A 203 -24.23 -15.91 -8.18
C ASN A 203 -23.55 -17.25 -8.53
N GLY A 204 -23.18 -18.06 -7.53
CA GLY A 204 -22.50 -19.35 -7.73
C GLY A 204 -21.11 -19.23 -8.37
N LEU A 205 -20.45 -18.08 -8.25
CA LEU A 205 -19.16 -17.80 -8.90
C LEU A 205 -17.98 -18.41 -8.13
N ASP A 206 -18.21 -18.95 -6.93
CA ASP A 206 -17.23 -19.63 -6.07
C ASP A 206 -16.87 -21.05 -6.53
N HIS A 207 -17.55 -21.57 -7.56
CA HIS A 207 -17.26 -22.88 -8.15
C HIS A 207 -17.23 -22.83 -9.68
N GLU A 208 -16.35 -23.63 -10.29
CA GLU A 208 -16.17 -23.71 -11.76
C GLU A 208 -17.48 -23.93 -12.52
N SER A 209 -18.32 -24.87 -12.07
CA SER A 209 -19.61 -25.15 -12.72
C SER A 209 -20.56 -23.96 -12.68
N GLY A 210 -20.60 -23.21 -11.57
CA GLY A 210 -21.46 -22.05 -11.43
C GLY A 210 -20.97 -20.86 -12.25
N ARG A 211 -19.65 -20.66 -12.38
CA ARG A 211 -19.07 -19.69 -13.32
C ARG A 211 -19.43 -20.02 -14.78
N LEU A 212 -19.37 -21.30 -15.16
CA LEU A 212 -19.79 -21.75 -16.48
C LEU A 212 -21.29 -21.54 -16.73
N GLU A 213 -22.15 -21.83 -15.74
CA GLU A 213 -23.59 -21.59 -15.83
C GLU A 213 -23.93 -20.09 -15.95
N PHE A 214 -23.29 -19.25 -15.13
CA PHE A 214 -23.42 -17.80 -15.19
C PHE A 214 -23.01 -17.25 -16.57
N ALA A 215 -21.93 -17.79 -17.13
CA ALA A 215 -21.46 -17.46 -18.48
C ALA A 215 -22.43 -17.85 -19.58
N ASN A 216 -22.94 -19.10 -19.54
CA ASN A 216 -23.90 -19.59 -20.51
C ASN A 216 -25.24 -18.86 -20.46
N ALA A 217 -25.60 -18.31 -19.29
CA ALA A 217 -26.77 -17.45 -19.14
C ALA A 217 -26.60 -16.05 -19.74
N GLY A 218 -25.39 -15.71 -20.22
CA GLY A 218 -25.07 -14.40 -20.81
C GLY A 218 -25.06 -13.26 -19.79
N GLN A 219 -24.95 -13.56 -18.49
CA GLN A 219 -24.92 -12.56 -17.44
C GLN A 219 -23.53 -11.91 -17.35
N PRO A 220 -23.42 -10.58 -17.31
CA PRO A 220 -22.13 -9.92 -17.11
C PRO A 220 -21.68 -10.03 -15.64
N VAL A 221 -20.39 -10.27 -15.42
CA VAL A 221 -19.80 -10.10 -14.07
C VAL A 221 -19.79 -8.62 -13.76
N ASP A 222 -20.46 -8.24 -12.66
CA ASP A 222 -20.70 -6.85 -12.29
C ASP A 222 -20.75 -6.71 -10.75
N PHE A 223 -19.59 -6.57 -10.11
CA PHE A 223 -19.49 -6.45 -8.65
C PHE A 223 -20.22 -5.21 -8.08
N PRO A 224 -20.78 -5.25 -6.86
CA PRO A 224 -21.50 -4.11 -6.30
C PRO A 224 -20.66 -2.83 -6.18
N MET A 225 -21.28 -1.68 -6.43
CA MET A 225 -20.65 -0.35 -6.38
C MET A 225 -21.07 0.42 -5.12
N GLY A 226 -20.10 1.05 -4.45
CA GLY A 226 -20.34 1.93 -3.33
C GLY A 226 -20.97 3.26 -3.74
N HIS A 227 -21.78 3.84 -2.86
CA HIS A 227 -22.42 5.14 -3.06
C HIS A 227 -22.80 5.80 -1.73
N GLY A 228 -22.75 7.13 -1.72
CA GLY A 228 -23.23 7.94 -0.60
C GLY A 228 -24.63 8.53 -0.86
N PRO A 229 -25.20 9.26 0.12
CA PRO A 229 -26.55 9.83 0.01
C PRO A 229 -26.70 10.88 -1.11
N ASN A 230 -25.60 11.52 -1.50
CA ASN A 230 -25.60 12.60 -2.49
C ASN A 230 -25.08 12.15 -3.87
N THR A 231 -24.81 10.87 -4.05
CA THR A 231 -24.33 10.31 -5.31
C THR A 231 -25.46 10.43 -6.35
N ARG A 232 -25.25 11.26 -7.38
CA ARG A 232 -26.17 11.31 -8.53
C ARG A 232 -25.95 10.04 -9.35
N VAL A 233 -26.76 9.01 -9.13
CA VAL A 233 -26.81 7.85 -10.02
C VAL A 233 -27.27 8.33 -11.39
N SER A 234 -26.33 8.52 -12.32
CA SER A 234 -26.69 8.84 -13.69
C SER A 234 -27.33 7.58 -14.29
N ASN A 235 -28.62 7.67 -14.55
CA ASN A 235 -29.43 6.61 -15.16
C ASN A 235 -29.09 6.38 -16.65
N THR A 236 -27.82 6.53 -17.03
CA THR A 236 -27.34 6.58 -18.42
C THR A 236 -26.44 5.42 -18.82
N GLY A 237 -26.43 4.33 -18.04
CA GLY A 237 -26.16 3.00 -18.56
C GLY A 237 -27.49 2.31 -18.77
N SER A 238 -27.80 1.88 -19.99
CA SER A 238 -28.93 0.99 -20.25
C SER A 238 -28.74 -0.28 -19.42
N PHE A 239 -29.31 -0.31 -18.21
CA PHE A 239 -29.57 -1.55 -17.49
C PHE A 239 -30.28 -2.46 -18.49
N ALA A 240 -29.63 -3.54 -18.90
CA ALA A 240 -30.30 -4.59 -19.64
C ALA A 240 -31.49 -5.00 -18.75
N LYS A 241 -32.70 -4.61 -19.18
CA LYS A 241 -33.97 -5.20 -18.75
C LYS A 241 -33.89 -6.68 -19.10
N GLY A 242 -33.25 -7.43 -18.22
CA GLY A 242 -32.83 -8.79 -18.45
C GLY A 242 -32.71 -9.49 -17.11
N VAL A 243 -33.88 -9.73 -16.50
CA VAL A 243 -34.11 -10.79 -15.52
C VAL A 243 -33.65 -10.49 -14.07
N ILE A 244 -34.35 -9.57 -13.41
CA ILE A 244 -34.91 -9.93 -12.09
C ILE A 244 -36.16 -10.75 -12.41
N LYS A 245 -36.09 -12.08 -12.32
CA LYS A 245 -37.32 -12.86 -12.18
C LYS A 245 -37.94 -12.40 -10.87
N THR A 246 -39.05 -11.69 -10.98
CA THR A 246 -39.95 -11.35 -9.88
C THR A 246 -40.31 -12.63 -9.13
N ALA A 247 -39.54 -12.95 -8.09
CA ALA A 247 -40.03 -13.80 -7.01
C ALA A 247 -41.17 -13.04 -6.34
N SER A 248 -42.23 -13.78 -6.05
CA SER A 248 -43.47 -13.29 -5.50
C SER A 248 -43.25 -12.38 -4.30
N ALA A 249 -44.10 -11.36 -4.20
CA ALA A 249 -44.21 -10.45 -3.08
C ALA A 249 -44.28 -11.20 -1.74
N SER A 250 -43.14 -11.36 -1.07
CA SER A 250 -43.07 -11.56 0.39
C SER A 250 -41.72 -11.26 1.02
N ASP A 251 -40.60 -11.13 0.28
CA ASP A 251 -39.32 -10.73 0.87
C ASP A 251 -38.65 -9.65 0.01
N SER A 252 -38.70 -8.41 0.51
CA SER A 252 -38.22 -7.22 -0.18
C SER A 252 -36.69 -7.24 -0.32
N ALA A 253 -36.22 -6.74 -1.47
CA ALA A 253 -34.83 -6.45 -1.79
C ALA A 253 -34.14 -5.48 -0.80
N ASP A 254 -34.86 -4.97 0.19
CA ASP A 254 -34.34 -4.21 1.34
C ASP A 254 -33.68 -5.11 2.41
N ALA A 255 -33.88 -6.43 2.37
CA ALA A 255 -33.23 -7.37 3.30
C ALA A 255 -31.78 -7.70 2.91
N VAL A 256 -31.33 -7.34 1.70
CA VAL A 256 -30.03 -7.73 1.12
C VAL A 256 -28.88 -6.80 1.56
N VAL A 257 -29.20 -5.70 2.25
CA VAL A 257 -28.24 -4.64 2.61
C VAL A 257 -28.10 -4.48 4.14
N ALA A 258 -28.84 -5.24 4.93
CA ALA A 258 -29.00 -4.96 6.36
C ALA A 258 -27.87 -5.42 7.29
N ASP A 259 -26.86 -6.18 6.83
CA ASP A 259 -25.89 -6.79 7.78
C ASP A 259 -24.40 -6.77 7.35
N ALA A 260 -23.99 -5.94 6.39
CA ALA A 260 -22.58 -5.93 5.97
C ALA A 260 -21.96 -4.58 5.55
N ALA A 261 -22.70 -3.49 5.43
CA ALA A 261 -22.11 -2.23 4.91
C ALA A 261 -22.91 -0.94 5.14
N VAL A 262 -24.07 -0.96 5.79
CA VAL A 262 -24.80 0.28 6.08
C VAL A 262 -24.29 0.80 7.41
N ASP A 263 -23.43 1.82 7.39
CA ASP A 263 -23.40 2.71 8.54
C ASP A 263 -24.75 3.45 8.52
N ALA A 264 -25.71 2.91 9.28
CA ALA A 264 -27.13 3.28 9.31
C ALA A 264 -27.39 4.76 9.62
N ARG A 265 -26.34 5.57 9.79
CA ARG A 265 -26.45 6.98 10.15
C ARG A 265 -26.59 7.93 8.95
N LYS A 266 -26.27 7.56 7.69
CA LYS A 266 -26.30 8.52 6.55
C LYS A 266 -26.68 7.95 5.16
N ASN A 267 -27.32 6.78 5.02
CA ASN A 267 -27.66 6.15 3.71
C ASN A 267 -26.44 5.90 2.78
N SER A 268 -25.30 5.53 3.36
CA SER A 268 -24.08 5.17 2.61
C SER A 268 -23.97 3.65 2.48
N VAL A 269 -23.53 3.17 1.31
CA VAL A 269 -23.36 1.74 0.99
C VAL A 269 -21.93 1.49 0.49
N MET A 270 -21.21 0.56 1.11
CA MET A 270 -19.88 0.13 0.64
C MET A 270 -19.98 -0.69 -0.66
N GLY A 271 -19.01 -0.51 -1.54
CA GLY A 271 -18.84 -1.34 -2.72
C GLY A 271 -18.08 -2.64 -2.46
N ALA A 272 -17.90 -3.42 -3.53
CA ALA A 272 -16.96 -4.51 -3.54
C ALA A 272 -15.54 -3.98 -3.30
N GLN A 273 -14.82 -4.62 -2.38
CA GLN A 273 -13.45 -4.27 -2.01
C GLN A 273 -12.56 -5.51 -1.97
N LEU A 274 -11.37 -5.37 -2.56
CA LEU A 274 -10.33 -6.39 -2.68
C LEU A 274 -9.05 -5.85 -2.08
N LEU A 275 -8.45 -6.60 -1.16
CA LEU A 275 -7.20 -6.25 -0.51
C LEU A 275 -6.15 -7.29 -0.87
N LYS A 276 -4.94 -6.85 -1.20
CA LYS A 276 -3.78 -7.73 -1.38
C LYS A 276 -2.64 -7.24 -0.51
N PHE A 277 -2.12 -8.09 0.35
CA PHE A 277 -1.08 -7.76 1.32
C PHE A 277 0.25 -8.42 0.91
N ALA A 278 1.35 -7.74 1.21
CA ALA A 278 2.70 -8.27 1.22
C ALA A 278 3.25 -8.22 2.65
N TRP A 279 3.68 -9.36 3.15
CA TRP A 279 4.12 -9.58 4.52
C TRP A 279 5.59 -9.99 4.54
N ARG A 280 6.39 -9.29 5.35
CA ARG A 280 7.78 -9.64 5.62
C ARG A 280 7.86 -10.48 6.88
N ILE A 281 8.59 -11.59 6.85
CA ILE A 281 8.98 -12.32 8.06
C ILE A 281 9.97 -11.45 8.84
N LEU A 282 9.62 -11.06 10.06
CA LEU A 282 10.49 -10.22 10.88
C LEU A 282 11.62 -11.06 11.48
N PRO A 283 12.90 -10.69 11.26
CA PRO A 283 14.03 -11.36 11.91
C PRO A 283 13.98 -11.21 13.44
N ASP A 284 14.49 -12.22 14.14
CA ASP A 284 14.63 -12.16 15.60
C ASP A 284 15.42 -10.93 16.05
N GLY A 285 14.93 -10.24 17.08
CA GLY A 285 15.57 -9.06 17.65
C GLY A 285 15.37 -7.76 16.88
N LEU A 286 14.69 -7.77 15.72
CA LEU A 286 14.28 -6.54 15.04
C LEU A 286 13.05 -5.95 15.75
N SER A 287 13.11 -4.66 16.10
CA SER A 287 11.98 -3.98 16.75
C SER A 287 10.81 -3.91 15.77
N GLY A 288 9.70 -4.57 16.13
CA GLY A 288 8.46 -4.55 15.34
C GLY A 288 7.70 -3.24 15.41
N ASP A 289 8.15 -2.25 16.19
CA ASP A 289 7.46 -0.97 16.43
C ASP A 289 7.22 -0.12 15.17
N ARG A 290 8.00 -0.33 14.12
CA ARG A 290 7.83 0.37 12.82
C ARG A 290 6.85 -0.32 11.88
N TYR A 291 6.51 -1.57 12.14
CA TYR A 291 5.63 -2.38 11.28
C TYR A 291 4.32 -2.68 11.98
N PHE A 292 3.25 -2.70 11.21
CA PHE A 292 2.04 -3.35 11.69
C PHE A 292 2.27 -4.87 11.66
N THR A 293 2.28 -5.50 12.84
CA THR A 293 2.69 -6.89 13.01
C THR A 293 1.56 -7.84 13.35
N ARG A 294 1.69 -9.10 12.93
CA ARG A 294 0.82 -10.21 13.34
C ARG A 294 1.66 -11.46 13.56
N ALA A 295 1.24 -12.31 14.50
CA ALA A 295 1.67 -13.69 14.51
C ALA A 295 1.13 -14.37 13.25
N ALA A 296 1.91 -15.26 12.65
CA ALA A 296 1.49 -16.01 11.48
C ALA A 296 2.06 -17.42 11.50
N ARG A 297 1.32 -18.34 10.92
CA ARG A 297 1.79 -19.69 10.58
C ARG A 297 1.83 -19.83 9.08
N ILE A 298 2.99 -20.20 8.55
CA ILE A 298 3.19 -20.47 7.13
C ILE A 298 2.92 -21.96 6.91
N ALA A 299 1.98 -22.28 6.02
CA ALA A 299 1.66 -23.65 5.66
C ALA A 299 2.34 -24.00 4.32
N LEU A 300 3.13 -25.07 4.33
CA LEU A 300 3.97 -25.49 3.22
C LEU A 300 3.75 -26.97 2.90
N ASP A 301 3.60 -27.29 1.62
CA ASP A 301 3.64 -28.67 1.14
C ASP A 301 5.09 -29.12 0.91
N GLY A 302 5.30 -30.43 0.89
CA GLY A 302 6.65 -31.01 0.78
C GLY A 302 7.36 -30.64 -0.52
N ASP A 303 6.61 -30.37 -1.59
CA ASP A 303 7.16 -30.02 -2.90
C ASP A 303 7.87 -28.66 -2.94
N VAL A 304 7.63 -27.76 -1.98
CA VAL A 304 8.31 -26.44 -1.87
C VAL A 304 9.36 -26.39 -0.76
N THR A 305 9.44 -27.42 0.09
CA THR A 305 10.43 -27.51 1.18
C THR A 305 11.74 -28.14 0.71
N LEU A 306 12.83 -27.83 1.40
CA LEU A 306 14.17 -28.35 1.08
C LEU A 306 14.30 -29.84 1.40
N ASP A 307 13.65 -30.32 2.46
CA ASP A 307 13.71 -31.72 2.91
C ASP A 307 12.59 -32.60 2.33
N GLY A 308 11.71 -32.03 1.52
CA GLY A 308 10.61 -32.71 0.87
C GLY A 308 9.40 -33.00 1.79
N LYS A 309 9.36 -32.45 3.00
CA LYS A 309 8.28 -32.73 3.97
C LYS A 309 7.38 -31.51 4.17
N PRO A 310 6.04 -31.69 4.22
CA PRO A 310 5.15 -30.60 4.61
C PRO A 310 5.52 -30.01 5.97
N ALA A 311 5.43 -28.69 6.09
CA ALA A 311 5.86 -27.96 7.28
C ALA A 311 4.85 -26.88 7.68
N CYS A 312 4.87 -26.53 8.97
CA CYS A 312 4.19 -25.37 9.53
C CYS A 312 5.23 -24.51 10.23
N LEU A 313 5.44 -23.28 9.76
CA LEU A 313 6.45 -22.37 10.33
C LEU A 313 5.76 -21.23 11.07
N ASP A 314 5.94 -21.17 12.38
CA ASP A 314 5.42 -20.09 13.22
C ASP A 314 6.40 -18.90 13.20
N VAL A 315 5.90 -17.75 12.79
CA VAL A 315 6.68 -16.53 12.60
C VAL A 315 5.91 -15.29 13.07
N THR A 316 6.62 -14.18 13.24
CA THR A 316 6.00 -12.85 13.27
C THR A 316 6.20 -12.19 11.93
N VAL A 317 5.13 -11.65 11.35
CA VAL A 317 5.19 -10.90 10.09
C VAL A 317 4.88 -9.43 10.30
N GLY A 318 5.49 -8.58 9.48
CA GLY A 318 5.21 -7.14 9.38
C GLY A 318 4.67 -6.78 8.00
N LEU A 319 3.64 -5.93 7.94
CA LEU A 319 3.08 -5.46 6.69
C LEU A 319 4.09 -4.56 5.96
N VAL A 320 4.34 -4.81 4.67
CA VAL A 320 5.29 -4.03 3.87
C VAL A 320 4.71 -3.44 2.59
N GLY A 321 3.62 -4.03 2.07
CA GLY A 321 2.90 -3.51 0.91
C GLY A 321 1.43 -3.92 0.94
N MET A 322 0.57 -3.09 0.36
CA MET A 322 -0.86 -3.34 0.28
C MET A 322 -1.45 -2.72 -0.99
N HIS A 323 -2.23 -3.49 -1.74
CA HIS A 323 -3.23 -2.93 -2.64
C HIS A 323 -4.59 -2.94 -1.95
N LEU A 324 -5.32 -1.83 -2.09
CA LEU A 324 -6.70 -1.65 -1.67
C LEU A 324 -7.49 -1.20 -2.89
N VAL A 325 -8.37 -2.06 -3.38
CA VAL A 325 -9.15 -1.79 -4.57
C VAL A 325 -10.62 -1.78 -4.19
N GLU A 326 -11.34 -0.72 -4.53
CA GLU A 326 -12.75 -0.57 -4.18
C GLU A 326 -13.56 -0.06 -5.36
N ARG A 327 -14.74 -0.64 -5.58
CA ARG A 327 -15.65 -0.22 -6.64
C ARG A 327 -16.63 0.83 -6.14
N VAL A 328 -16.66 2.02 -6.75
CA VAL A 328 -17.50 3.15 -6.32
C VAL A 328 -18.26 3.76 -7.48
N THR A 329 -19.31 4.54 -7.22
CA THR A 329 -20.16 5.12 -8.29
C THR A 329 -19.47 6.22 -9.10
N SER A 330 -18.46 6.89 -8.56
CA SER A 330 -17.94 8.12 -9.16
C SER A 330 -16.61 8.01 -9.97
N GLY A 331 -15.83 6.93 -9.94
CA GLY A 331 -14.51 6.77 -10.64
C GLY A 331 -14.40 6.53 -12.18
N ASN A 332 -15.20 7.19 -13.03
CA ASN A 332 -15.11 7.31 -14.53
C ASN A 332 -14.58 6.16 -15.43
N GLY A 333 -15.08 4.94 -15.19
CA GLY A 333 -14.97 3.66 -15.94
C GLY A 333 -16.05 2.69 -15.41
N ASP A 334 -15.82 1.38 -15.29
CA ASP A 334 -16.59 0.51 -14.35
C ASP A 334 -16.14 0.70 -12.87
N ARG A 335 -15.34 1.75 -12.63
CA ARG A 335 -15.08 2.59 -11.43
C ARG A 335 -14.50 1.93 -10.19
N TRP A 336 -13.67 0.92 -10.39
CA TRP A 336 -12.67 0.51 -9.41
C TRP A 336 -11.65 1.64 -9.18
N ILE A 337 -11.46 2.02 -7.92
CA ILE A 337 -10.36 2.86 -7.45
C ILE A 337 -9.28 1.92 -6.92
N TRP A 338 -8.06 2.05 -7.44
CA TRP A 338 -6.92 1.24 -7.05
C TRP A 338 -5.92 2.04 -6.23
N SER A 339 -5.83 1.74 -4.93
CA SER A 339 -4.94 2.40 -4.00
C SER A 339 -3.76 1.49 -3.67
N SER A 340 -2.53 1.99 -3.77
CA SER A 340 -1.33 1.19 -3.48
C SER A 340 -0.52 1.82 -2.34
N PHE A 341 -0.32 1.08 -1.25
CA PHE A 341 0.41 1.51 -0.06
C PHE A 341 1.67 0.67 0.16
N GLU A 342 2.71 1.29 0.70
CA GLU A 342 3.97 0.61 1.00
C GLU A 342 4.60 1.17 2.27
N HIS A 343 5.33 0.33 3.01
CA HIS A 343 6.16 0.80 4.12
C HIS A 343 7.29 1.71 3.58
N VAL A 344 7.58 2.83 4.25
CA VAL A 344 8.54 3.84 3.74
C VAL A 344 9.98 3.32 3.62
N GLY A 345 10.33 2.30 4.40
CA GLY A 345 11.66 1.70 4.40
C GLY A 345 11.90 0.63 3.33
N THR A 346 10.95 0.39 2.41
CA THR A 346 10.98 -0.78 1.53
C THR A 346 12.10 -0.74 0.49
N VAL A 347 12.20 0.34 -0.30
CA VAL A 347 13.22 0.53 -1.36
C VAL A 347 13.61 1.99 -1.58
N PRO A 348 14.83 2.29 -2.08
CA PRO A 348 15.19 3.62 -2.56
C PRO A 348 14.58 3.90 -3.95
N LEU A 349 14.67 5.15 -4.40
CA LEU A 349 14.41 5.49 -5.81
C LEU A 349 15.50 4.94 -6.72
N ALA A 350 15.11 4.49 -7.91
CA ALA A 350 16.05 4.21 -8.99
C ALA A 350 16.82 5.49 -9.41
N ALA A 351 18.05 5.34 -9.88
CA ALA A 351 18.86 6.45 -10.38
C ALA A 351 18.17 7.16 -11.56
N ASN A 352 17.46 6.40 -12.39
CA ASN A 352 16.70 6.88 -13.55
C ASN A 352 15.18 6.96 -13.28
N ALA A 353 14.76 7.09 -12.00
CA ALA A 353 13.34 7.07 -11.65
C ALA A 353 12.52 8.17 -12.37
N ARG A 354 11.38 7.78 -12.93
CA ARG A 354 10.51 8.63 -13.77
C ARG A 354 9.23 9.06 -13.06
N ARG A 355 8.56 10.07 -13.60
CA ARG A 355 7.22 10.47 -13.14
C ARG A 355 6.15 9.50 -13.68
N PRO A 356 5.07 9.21 -12.92
CA PRO A 356 4.03 8.25 -13.29
C PRO A 356 3.29 8.53 -14.62
N ASN A 357 3.38 9.76 -15.14
CA ASN A 357 2.76 10.15 -16.42
C ASN A 357 3.80 10.51 -17.49
N SER A 358 4.98 9.90 -17.44
CA SER A 358 5.99 10.02 -18.50
C SER A 358 5.57 9.25 -19.76
N ILE A 359 4.46 9.67 -20.40
CA ILE A 359 3.78 9.00 -21.53
C ILE A 359 4.36 9.32 -22.92
N ILE A 360 5.48 10.05 -22.98
CA ILE A 360 6.08 10.55 -24.24
C ILE A 360 6.98 9.48 -24.90
N THR A 361 7.20 8.35 -24.24
CA THR A 361 8.08 7.28 -24.73
C THR A 361 7.40 5.91 -24.58
N ASP A 362 7.48 5.09 -25.63
CA ASP A 362 6.95 3.72 -25.64
C ASP A 362 7.80 2.74 -24.81
N THR A 363 9.03 3.14 -24.47
CA THR A 363 9.97 2.36 -23.66
C THR A 363 10.53 3.22 -22.52
N PRO A 364 9.72 3.48 -21.45
CA PRO A 364 10.14 4.35 -20.35
C PRO A 364 11.48 3.93 -19.73
N PHE A 365 11.76 2.64 -19.69
CA PHE A 365 12.99 2.09 -19.10
C PHE A 365 13.68 1.13 -20.06
N ALA A 366 14.23 1.64 -21.17
CA ALA A 366 14.99 0.83 -22.13
C ALA A 366 16.11 -0.01 -21.49
N ASP A 367 16.79 0.55 -20.48
CA ASP A 367 17.86 -0.12 -19.73
C ASP A 367 17.38 -0.71 -18.39
N GLY A 368 16.07 -0.85 -18.21
CA GLY A 368 15.47 -1.17 -16.91
C GLY A 368 15.64 -0.05 -15.87
N CYS A 369 15.37 -0.38 -14.61
CA CYS A 369 15.57 0.56 -13.51
C CYS A 369 16.96 0.39 -12.93
N LEU A 370 17.66 1.51 -12.76
CA LEU A 370 19.07 1.50 -12.40
C LEU A 370 19.25 1.71 -10.90
N ALA A 371 20.18 0.95 -10.31
CA ALA A 371 20.56 1.09 -8.91
C ALA A 371 21.14 2.49 -8.64
N PRO A 372 20.68 3.20 -7.59
CA PRO A 372 21.25 4.49 -7.18
C PRO A 372 22.66 4.33 -6.60
N ASP A 373 23.37 5.45 -6.43
CA ASP A 373 24.62 5.50 -5.68
C ASP A 373 24.32 5.41 -4.17
N PRO A 374 24.80 4.36 -3.46
CA PRO A 374 24.54 4.17 -2.03
C PRO A 374 25.02 5.33 -1.15
N VAL A 375 26.08 6.05 -1.55
CA VAL A 375 26.68 7.12 -0.74
C VAL A 375 25.73 8.31 -0.57
N GLY A 376 24.85 8.55 -1.54
CA GLY A 376 23.89 9.65 -1.53
C GLY A 376 22.53 9.31 -0.90
N LEU A 377 22.31 8.06 -0.50
CA LEU A 377 21.00 7.59 -0.04
C LEU A 377 20.75 7.94 1.42
N GLN A 378 19.59 8.56 1.67
CA GLN A 378 19.00 8.57 3.01
C GLN A 378 18.45 7.18 3.29
N THR A 379 19.26 6.39 3.99
CA THR A 379 18.95 5.00 4.31
C THR A 379 18.18 4.96 5.63
N PRO A 380 17.07 4.20 5.73
CA PRO A 380 16.41 3.95 7.01
C PRO A 380 17.39 3.35 8.02
N THR A 381 17.17 3.59 9.31
CA THR A 381 18.05 3.08 10.39
C THR A 381 18.33 1.58 10.27
N ASP A 382 17.31 0.79 9.91
CA ASP A 382 17.39 -0.67 9.80
C ASP A 382 17.71 -1.14 8.36
N GLY A 383 18.15 -0.22 7.50
CA GLY A 383 18.35 -0.48 6.08
C GLY A 383 17.06 -0.51 5.26
N PHE A 384 17.21 -0.61 3.94
CA PHE A 384 16.09 -0.90 3.04
C PHE A 384 15.75 -2.40 3.07
N LEU A 385 14.47 -2.72 2.97
CA LEU A 385 14.02 -4.12 3.01
C LEU A 385 14.54 -4.94 1.83
N PHE A 386 14.57 -4.33 0.64
CA PHE A 386 14.87 -5.02 -0.61
C PHE A 386 16.07 -4.45 -1.36
N TYR A 387 16.88 -3.57 -0.74
CA TYR A 387 18.06 -3.01 -1.38
C TYR A 387 19.28 -3.07 -0.46
N GLY A 388 20.28 -3.85 -0.87
CA GLY A 388 21.56 -4.01 -0.19
C GLY A 388 22.73 -3.32 -0.89
N GLY A 389 22.52 -2.78 -2.11
CA GLY A 389 23.56 -2.07 -2.87
C GLY A 389 24.59 -2.99 -3.54
N ARG A 390 24.26 -4.27 -3.75
CA ARG A 390 25.11 -5.27 -4.40
C ARG A 390 25.25 -5.05 -5.91
N THR A 391 24.22 -4.52 -6.56
CA THR A 391 24.21 -4.27 -8.02
C THR A 391 25.23 -3.20 -8.43
N GLY A 392 25.61 -2.31 -7.51
CA GLY A 392 26.48 -1.16 -7.80
C GLY A 392 25.75 -0.03 -8.54
N ALA A 393 26.22 1.20 -8.37
CA ALA A 393 25.59 2.38 -8.95
C ALA A 393 25.50 2.28 -10.49
N GLY A 394 24.32 2.52 -11.05
CA GLY A 394 24.06 2.46 -12.49
C GLY A 394 23.86 1.05 -13.06
N GLY A 395 24.03 -0.01 -12.26
CA GLY A 395 23.69 -1.37 -12.69
C GLY A 395 22.17 -1.60 -12.75
N GLN A 396 21.74 -2.58 -13.55
CA GLN A 396 20.32 -2.93 -13.68
C GLN A 396 19.81 -3.60 -12.40
N ALA A 397 18.89 -2.94 -11.72
CA ALA A 397 18.20 -3.44 -10.54
C ALA A 397 16.93 -4.21 -10.95
N ASN A 398 16.13 -4.64 -9.96
CA ASN A 398 14.85 -5.33 -10.16
C ASN A 398 14.97 -6.63 -10.98
N GLN A 399 16.08 -7.36 -10.82
CA GLN A 399 16.31 -8.63 -11.50
C GLN A 399 15.74 -9.79 -10.68
N SER A 400 14.95 -10.65 -11.32
CA SER A 400 14.41 -11.86 -10.71
C SER A 400 15.51 -12.86 -10.35
N ILE A 401 15.29 -13.60 -9.26
CA ILE A 401 16.20 -14.66 -8.84
C ILE A 401 16.07 -15.84 -9.82
N GLN A 402 17.13 -16.12 -10.58
CA GLN A 402 17.18 -17.23 -11.54
C GLN A 402 17.62 -18.54 -10.87
N ALA A 403 16.87 -18.99 -9.86
CA ALA A 403 17.13 -20.23 -9.15
C ALA A 403 15.83 -20.86 -8.64
N ASP A 404 15.82 -22.19 -8.54
CA ASP A 404 14.78 -22.92 -7.83
C ASP A 404 14.95 -22.72 -6.32
N LEU A 405 13.96 -22.08 -5.69
CA LEU A 405 14.00 -21.69 -4.28
C LEU A 405 13.18 -22.67 -3.44
N ARG A 406 13.76 -23.07 -2.30
CA ARG A 406 13.16 -24.00 -1.35
C ARG A 406 13.11 -23.38 0.04
N TRP A 407 12.10 -23.80 0.80
CA TRP A 407 11.95 -23.45 2.22
C TRP A 407 12.82 -24.34 3.11
N ASP A 408 13.70 -23.71 3.87
CA ASP A 408 14.38 -24.30 5.04
C ASP A 408 13.43 -24.30 6.25
N ASP A 409 13.69 -25.12 7.27
CA ASP A 409 12.92 -25.13 8.51
C ASP A 409 13.39 -24.07 9.52
N HIS A 410 14.51 -23.38 9.24
CA HIS A 410 15.03 -22.27 10.05
C HIS A 410 15.41 -21.04 9.22
N ALA A 411 15.31 -19.87 9.84
CA ALA A 411 15.76 -18.62 9.23
C ALA A 411 17.29 -18.61 9.00
N PRO A 412 17.79 -18.01 7.90
CA PRO A 412 17.01 -17.45 6.80
C PRO A 412 16.38 -18.54 5.94
N TYR A 413 15.07 -18.41 5.70
CA TYR A 413 14.24 -19.51 5.19
C TYR A 413 14.45 -19.81 3.71
N ALA A 414 14.90 -18.83 2.91
CA ALA A 414 15.11 -19.05 1.48
C ALA A 414 16.46 -19.75 1.21
N ARG A 415 16.38 -20.89 0.53
CA ARG A 415 17.52 -21.67 0.06
C ARG A 415 17.43 -21.93 -1.43
N THR A 416 18.57 -22.16 -2.08
CA THR A 416 18.57 -22.83 -3.38
C THR A 416 18.13 -24.28 -3.22
N ALA A 417 17.72 -24.95 -4.29
CA ALA A 417 17.41 -26.38 -4.28
C ALA A 417 18.53 -27.28 -3.74
N SER A 418 19.79 -26.82 -3.76
CA SER A 418 20.95 -27.51 -3.17
C SER A 418 21.20 -27.20 -1.69
N GLY A 419 20.33 -26.41 -1.04
CA GLY A 419 20.50 -25.95 0.34
C GLY A 419 21.47 -24.77 0.50
N GLY A 420 21.89 -24.13 -0.59
CA GLY A 420 22.77 -22.97 -0.57
C GLY A 420 22.05 -21.68 -0.17
N THR A 421 22.82 -20.68 0.26
CA THR A 421 22.30 -19.34 0.55
C THR A 421 21.83 -18.64 -0.73
N VAL A 422 20.66 -18.01 -0.66
CA VAL A 422 20.14 -17.17 -1.75
C VAL A 422 20.80 -15.79 -1.69
N VAL A 423 21.16 -15.24 -2.85
CA VAL A 423 21.58 -13.84 -2.98
C VAL A 423 20.32 -12.99 -3.20
N PRO A 424 19.90 -12.15 -2.25
CA PRO A 424 18.71 -11.32 -2.44
C PRO A 424 18.91 -10.29 -3.56
N PRO A 425 17.89 -10.02 -4.38
CA PRO A 425 17.95 -9.01 -5.42
C PRO A 425 18.02 -7.60 -4.82
N ASP A 426 18.59 -6.65 -5.56
CA ASP A 426 18.41 -5.23 -5.27
C ASP A 426 17.17 -4.72 -6.02
N ILE A 427 16.15 -4.37 -5.26
CA ILE A 427 14.93 -3.76 -5.75
C ILE A 427 14.98 -2.24 -5.52
N VAL A 428 14.56 -1.48 -6.52
CA VAL A 428 14.46 -0.02 -6.51
C VAL A 428 13.10 0.40 -7.04
N ARG A 429 12.62 1.59 -6.63
CA ARG A 429 11.38 2.16 -7.16
C ARG A 429 11.63 2.88 -8.47
N CYS A 430 11.02 2.37 -9.54
CA CYS A 430 11.11 2.96 -10.89
C CYS A 430 10.34 4.28 -11.01
N TRP A 431 9.17 4.36 -10.37
CA TRP A 431 8.26 5.49 -10.50
C TRP A 431 8.29 6.37 -9.25
N ARG A 432 8.55 7.66 -9.43
CA ARG A 432 8.42 8.66 -8.36
C ARG A 432 6.95 8.82 -7.99
N LEU A 433 6.68 9.22 -6.75
CA LEU A 433 5.33 9.65 -6.37
C LEU A 433 4.91 10.88 -7.19
N PHE A 434 3.63 10.97 -7.52
CA PHE A 434 3.06 12.25 -7.96
C PHE A 434 3.18 13.28 -6.82
N SER A 435 3.44 14.55 -7.15
CA SER A 435 3.68 15.58 -6.14
C SER A 435 2.49 15.77 -5.20
N GLY A 436 1.26 15.67 -5.70
CA GLY A 436 0.05 15.75 -4.86
C GLY A 436 -0.09 14.56 -3.92
N THR A 437 0.28 13.35 -4.37
CA THR A 437 0.30 12.16 -3.51
C THR A 437 1.38 12.28 -2.44
N ALA A 438 2.56 12.82 -2.80
CA ALA A 438 3.62 13.07 -1.84
C ALA A 438 3.21 14.12 -0.77
N GLU A 439 2.44 15.15 -1.15
CA GLU A 439 1.83 16.08 -0.21
C GLU A 439 0.84 15.38 0.72
N ALA A 440 -0.10 14.61 0.17
CA ALA A 440 -1.07 13.87 0.94
C ALA A 440 -0.37 12.97 1.97
N ASN A 441 0.68 12.25 1.56
CA ASN A 441 1.49 11.44 2.47
C ASN A 441 2.06 12.27 3.62
N PHE A 442 2.69 13.41 3.33
CA PHE A 442 3.24 14.27 4.38
C PHE A 442 2.18 14.71 5.40
N VAL A 443 1.00 15.12 4.91
CA VAL A 443 -0.10 15.58 5.76
C VAL A 443 -0.69 14.45 6.60
N TRP A 444 -0.97 13.30 5.99
CA TRP A 444 -1.56 12.14 6.67
C TRP A 444 -0.59 11.49 7.66
N GLN A 445 0.68 11.31 7.30
CA GLN A 445 1.69 10.78 8.21
C GLN A 445 1.90 11.70 9.42
N THR A 446 1.86 13.02 9.24
CA THR A 446 1.90 13.98 10.36
C THR A 446 0.68 13.81 11.27
N LYS A 447 -0.51 13.55 10.70
CA LYS A 447 -1.72 13.28 11.51
C LYS A 447 -1.73 11.93 12.20
N LEU A 448 -0.98 10.97 11.67
CA LEU A 448 -0.85 9.62 12.20
C LEU A 448 0.40 9.47 13.09
N GLU A 449 1.10 10.57 13.40
CA GLU A 449 2.28 10.57 14.27
C GLU A 449 1.97 9.89 15.62
N GLY A 450 2.90 9.06 16.09
CA GLY A 450 2.71 8.23 17.28
C GLY A 450 1.94 6.92 17.03
N THR A 451 1.47 6.68 15.80
CA THR A 451 0.93 5.38 15.37
C THR A 451 1.87 4.69 14.38
N VAL A 452 1.72 3.38 14.24
CA VAL A 452 2.50 2.59 13.27
C VAL A 452 2.24 3.01 11.82
N TRP A 453 1.06 3.59 11.55
CA TRP A 453 0.60 3.99 10.22
C TRP A 453 1.39 5.18 9.65
N ALA A 454 2.05 5.97 10.49
CA ALA A 454 2.97 7.01 10.04
C ALA A 454 4.17 6.45 9.23
N ASN A 455 4.47 5.15 9.34
CA ASN A 455 5.54 4.48 8.61
C ASN A 455 5.11 3.92 7.23
N TYR A 456 3.88 4.20 6.79
CA TYR A 456 3.34 3.77 5.50
C TYR A 456 3.06 4.97 4.62
N MET A 457 3.13 4.80 3.29
CA MET A 457 2.87 5.85 2.32
C MET A 457 2.01 5.34 1.16
N LEU A 458 1.14 6.21 0.65
CA LEU A 458 0.42 6.00 -0.61
C LEU A 458 1.39 6.19 -1.78
N LEU A 459 1.52 5.18 -2.63
CA LEU A 459 2.30 5.26 -3.86
C LEU A 459 1.56 6.03 -4.96
N GLY A 460 0.24 5.90 -4.96
CA GLY A 460 -0.68 6.58 -5.86
C GLY A 460 -2.04 5.90 -5.82
N THR A 461 -3.05 6.63 -6.31
CA THR A 461 -4.40 6.11 -6.52
C THR A 461 -4.70 6.10 -8.00
N GLN A 462 -4.92 4.93 -8.58
CA GLN A 462 -5.25 4.78 -9.99
C GLN A 462 -6.76 4.65 -10.18
N TRP A 463 -7.28 5.39 -11.16
CA TRP A 463 -8.70 5.42 -11.54
C TRP A 463 -8.80 5.64 -13.05
N ILE A 464 -9.96 5.40 -13.67
CA ILE A 464 -10.15 5.64 -15.11
C ILE A 464 -10.61 7.08 -15.31
N GLY A 465 -9.81 7.89 -16.01
CA GLY A 465 -10.10 9.30 -16.25
C GLY A 465 -10.21 9.70 -17.72
N ASN A 466 -9.95 8.75 -18.63
CA ASN A 466 -9.83 8.96 -20.06
C ASN A 466 -10.51 7.84 -20.85
N PRO A 467 -10.86 8.06 -22.12
CA PRO A 467 -11.44 7.02 -22.99
C PRO A 467 -10.45 5.91 -23.41
N GLY A 468 -9.22 5.91 -22.89
CA GLY A 468 -8.15 4.99 -23.31
C GLY A 468 -7.60 5.28 -24.71
N GLY A 469 -6.92 4.28 -25.27
CA GLY A 469 -6.19 4.36 -26.54
C GLY A 469 -4.77 4.90 -26.36
N ALA A 470 -3.92 4.78 -27.37
CA ALA A 470 -2.56 5.30 -27.30
C ALA A 470 -2.54 6.83 -27.13
N PRO A 471 -1.72 7.39 -26.21
CA PRO A 471 -0.78 6.75 -25.28
C PRO A 471 -1.34 6.43 -23.88
N PHE A 472 -2.64 6.57 -23.66
CA PHE A 472 -3.33 6.53 -22.36
C PHE A 472 -3.78 5.14 -21.88
N GLY A 473 -3.38 4.05 -22.56
CA GLY A 473 -3.72 2.69 -22.15
C GLY A 473 -5.23 2.44 -22.20
N VAL A 474 -5.80 2.01 -21.08
CA VAL A 474 -7.25 1.86 -20.89
C VAL A 474 -7.92 3.10 -20.29
N GLY A 475 -7.15 4.19 -20.18
CA GLY A 475 -7.61 5.47 -19.67
C GLY A 475 -7.28 5.70 -18.21
N GLU A 476 -6.41 4.86 -17.64
CA GLU A 476 -5.98 4.95 -16.26
C GLU A 476 -5.16 6.21 -15.97
N VAL A 477 -5.34 6.75 -14.77
CA VAL A 477 -4.68 7.95 -14.28
C VAL A 477 -4.25 7.71 -12.82
N PRO A 478 -2.95 7.81 -12.47
CA PRO A 478 -1.81 7.94 -13.38
C PRO A 478 -1.64 6.74 -14.31
N ARG A 479 -0.91 6.92 -15.42
CA ARG A 479 -0.67 5.87 -16.41
C ARG A 479 0.10 4.67 -15.85
N PHE A 480 1.10 4.93 -15.00
CA PHE A 480 1.95 3.91 -14.39
C PHE A 480 1.83 3.97 -12.88
N LEU A 481 1.74 2.80 -12.24
CA LEU A 481 1.69 2.65 -10.79
C LEU A 481 2.11 1.23 -10.44
N THR A 482 3.09 1.10 -9.55
CA THR A 482 3.59 -0.19 -9.07
C THR A 482 4.02 -0.13 -7.62
N ASN A 483 3.80 -1.22 -6.90
CA ASN A 483 4.25 -1.46 -5.54
C ASN A 483 5.50 -2.34 -5.56
N SER A 484 6.60 -1.87 -4.97
CA SER A 484 7.87 -2.59 -5.04
C SER A 484 7.89 -3.88 -4.22
N ALA A 485 6.90 -4.13 -3.36
CA ALA A 485 6.72 -5.39 -2.65
C ALA A 485 5.79 -6.39 -3.38
N LEU A 486 4.90 -5.92 -4.27
CA LEU A 486 3.90 -6.74 -4.97
C LEU A 486 4.19 -6.93 -6.47
N GLU A 487 4.90 -5.99 -7.10
CA GLU A 487 5.26 -5.97 -8.54
C GLU A 487 6.78 -5.75 -8.73
N SER A 488 7.62 -6.31 -7.87
CA SER A 488 9.05 -5.96 -7.75
C SER A 488 9.83 -5.96 -9.06
N PHE A 489 9.60 -6.98 -9.89
CA PHE A 489 10.39 -7.26 -11.09
C PHE A 489 9.79 -6.66 -12.36
N ILE A 490 8.49 -6.35 -12.36
CA ILE A 490 7.76 -5.86 -13.54
C ILE A 490 7.56 -4.33 -13.55
N GLN A 491 8.16 -3.60 -12.60
CA GLN A 491 7.99 -2.15 -12.45
C GLN A 491 8.34 -1.32 -13.70
N HIS A 492 9.23 -1.85 -14.54
CA HIS A 492 9.80 -1.16 -15.68
C HIS A 492 9.13 -1.56 -17.01
N HIS A 493 8.21 -2.52 -16.98
CA HIS A 493 7.49 -2.97 -18.16
C HIS A 493 6.52 -1.90 -18.67
N SER A 494 6.14 -1.98 -19.95
CA SER A 494 5.21 -1.03 -20.58
C SER A 494 3.77 -1.15 -20.06
N ASP A 495 3.46 -2.25 -19.38
CA ASP A 495 2.20 -2.56 -18.72
C ASP A 495 2.28 -2.47 -17.19
N ALA A 496 3.27 -1.73 -16.64
CA ALA A 496 3.42 -1.41 -15.22
C ALA A 496 2.29 -0.50 -14.68
N THR A 497 1.06 -1.00 -14.77
CA THR A 497 -0.22 -0.34 -14.48
C THR A 497 -1.16 -1.35 -13.84
N CYS A 498 -1.79 -0.98 -12.73
CA CYS A 498 -2.71 -1.89 -12.05
C CYS A 498 -3.98 -2.12 -12.88
N LEU A 499 -4.73 -1.06 -13.18
CA LEU A 499 -5.96 -1.12 -13.97
C LEU A 499 -5.71 -1.58 -15.40
N GLY A 500 -4.60 -1.18 -16.02
CA GLY A 500 -4.27 -1.63 -17.38
C GLY A 500 -3.89 -3.11 -17.47
N CYS A 501 -3.32 -3.70 -16.42
CA CYS A 501 -3.14 -5.15 -16.33
C CYS A 501 -4.49 -5.85 -16.06
N HIS A 502 -5.25 -5.31 -15.10
CA HIS A 502 -6.49 -5.91 -14.60
C HIS A 502 -7.67 -5.85 -15.59
N VAL A 503 -7.67 -4.93 -16.56
CA VAL A 503 -8.71 -4.86 -17.60
C VAL A 503 -8.85 -6.17 -18.40
N ASN A 504 -7.78 -6.96 -18.46
CA ASN A 504 -7.72 -8.23 -19.18
C ASN A 504 -8.13 -9.43 -18.29
N ALA A 505 -8.64 -9.17 -17.09
CA ALA A 505 -9.13 -10.22 -16.21
C ALA A 505 -10.36 -10.90 -16.83
N VAL A 506 -10.28 -12.22 -16.94
CA VAL A 506 -11.37 -13.08 -17.40
C VAL A 506 -11.65 -14.14 -16.36
N THR A 507 -12.87 -14.67 -16.35
CA THR A 507 -13.21 -15.88 -15.63
C THR A 507 -12.57 -17.09 -16.34
N ASP A 508 -12.44 -18.21 -15.66
CA ASP A 508 -12.08 -19.50 -16.28
C ASP A 508 -13.07 -19.92 -17.40
N ALA A 509 -14.32 -19.46 -17.35
CA ALA A 509 -15.30 -19.57 -18.41
C ALA A 509 -15.16 -18.55 -19.57
N GLY A 510 -14.15 -17.67 -19.54
CA GLY A 510 -13.81 -16.73 -20.62
C GLY A 510 -14.59 -15.42 -20.65
N GLN A 511 -15.39 -15.10 -19.63
CA GLN A 511 -16.08 -13.81 -19.52
C GLN A 511 -15.16 -12.73 -18.95
N THR A 512 -15.32 -11.47 -19.34
CA THR A 512 -14.67 -10.36 -18.62
C THR A 512 -15.06 -10.39 -17.15
N ALA A 513 -14.07 -10.38 -16.25
CA ALA A 513 -14.26 -10.55 -14.81
C ALA A 513 -14.22 -9.22 -14.05
N ASN A 514 -14.69 -8.13 -14.66
CA ASN A 514 -14.80 -6.79 -14.04
C ASN A 514 -13.55 -6.40 -13.22
N PHE A 515 -12.38 -6.41 -13.87
CA PHE A 515 -11.07 -6.04 -13.30
C PHE A 515 -10.53 -6.94 -12.17
N THR A 516 -11.10 -8.13 -11.93
CA THR A 516 -10.58 -9.06 -10.90
C THR A 516 -10.17 -10.42 -11.45
N PHE A 517 -8.96 -10.86 -11.11
CA PHE A 517 -8.49 -12.22 -11.41
C PHE A 517 -9.02 -13.28 -10.44
N LEU A 518 -9.87 -12.91 -9.47
CA LEU A 518 -10.41 -13.87 -8.51
C LEU A 518 -11.23 -14.98 -9.15
N LEU A 519 -11.95 -14.68 -10.24
CA LEU A 519 -12.86 -15.61 -10.92
C LEU A 519 -12.15 -16.56 -11.90
N ASP A 520 -10.82 -16.60 -11.87
CA ASP A 520 -9.99 -17.64 -12.44
C ASP A 520 -9.07 -18.19 -11.33
N PRO A 521 -9.58 -19.08 -10.45
CA PRO A 521 -8.87 -19.55 -9.27
C PRO A 521 -7.52 -20.25 -9.54
N ALA A 522 -7.34 -20.78 -10.76
CA ALA A 522 -6.13 -21.50 -11.17
C ALA A 522 -4.97 -20.57 -11.56
N ARG A 523 -5.26 -19.30 -11.84
CA ARG A 523 -4.29 -18.25 -12.16
C ARG A 523 -3.74 -17.56 -10.92
#